data_AF-A0A8X6Y1P4-F1
#
_entry.id   AF-A0A8X6Y1P4-F1
#
_cell.length_a   1.000
_cell.length_b   1.000
_cell.length_c   1.000
_cell.angle_alpha   90.00
_cell.angle_beta   90.00
_cell.angle_gamma   90.00
#
_symmetry.space_group_name_H-M   'P 1'
#
loop_
_entity.id
_entity.type
_entity.pdbx_description
1 polymer ?
#
loop_
_entity_poly.entity_id
_entity_poly.type
_entity_poly.pdbx_seq_one_letter_code
_entity_poly.pdbx_strand_id
1 'polypeptide(L)'
;MTSDQKKTFSRASRQGAHSHFLTDVKATVYAEQLALLNAAAFGCSDISDLGISLPEAEQSLDSVTFKHLSEWTVRTILAQSCPKLRARNVSYFIDIAASLHQMRNMHSEVAILSALYSAPIERLKGTWSRDKHTRASSAI
;
A
#
# COMPACT_ATOMS: atom_id res chain seq x y z
N MET A 1 1.08 -6.35 45.88
CA MET A 1 1.94 -7.49 45.55
C MET A 1 1.23 -8.35 44.52
N THR A 2 1.85 -8.45 43.33
CA THR A 2 1.82 -9.58 42.37
C THR A 2 0.46 -9.97 41.77
N SER A 3 0.31 -10.32 40.49
CA SER A 3 1.16 -10.40 39.32
C SER A 3 0.22 -10.92 38.24
N ASP A 4 -0.07 -10.19 37.15
CA ASP A 4 -0.57 -10.81 35.92
C ASP A 4 -0.27 -9.96 34.69
N GLN A 5 1.02 -9.65 34.56
CA GLN A 5 1.65 -9.40 33.28
C GLN A 5 2.03 -10.75 32.68
N LYS A 6 1.13 -11.36 31.87
CA LYS A 6 1.49 -12.50 31.00
C LYS A 6 0.44 -12.74 29.91
N LYS A 7 0.27 -11.74 29.03
CA LYS A 7 -0.21 -11.99 27.66
C LYS A 7 0.33 -10.95 26.68
N THR A 8 1.63 -10.70 26.75
CA THR A 8 2.40 -10.13 25.65
C THR A 8 2.57 -11.22 24.59
N PHE A 9 1.51 -11.47 23.83
CA PHE A 9 1.60 -12.29 22.63
C PHE A 9 2.55 -11.59 21.66
N SER A 10 3.70 -12.21 21.45
CA SER A 10 4.76 -11.77 20.54
C SER A 10 4.20 -11.36 19.17
N ARG A 11 4.04 -10.05 18.96
CA ARG A 11 3.71 -9.42 17.67
C ARG A 11 4.97 -8.84 17.00
N ALA A 12 6.14 -9.35 17.36
CA ALA A 12 7.43 -8.89 16.84
C ALA A 12 8.06 -9.89 15.86
N SER A 13 7.66 -11.17 15.89
CA SER A 13 8.36 -12.22 15.12
C SER A 13 7.76 -12.54 13.73
N ARG A 14 6.64 -11.93 13.32
CA ARG A 14 6.05 -12.17 11.98
C ARG A 14 6.47 -11.16 10.91
N GLN A 15 7.05 -10.01 11.27
CA GLN A 15 7.29 -8.91 10.33
C GLN A 15 8.51 -9.08 9.41
N GLY A 16 9.46 -9.95 9.77
CA GLY A 16 10.70 -10.13 8.98
C GLY A 16 10.54 -10.95 7.69
N ALA A 17 9.59 -11.91 7.64
CA ALA A 17 9.49 -12.87 6.54
C ALA A 17 8.75 -12.31 5.31
N HIS A 18 7.79 -11.39 5.50
CA HIS A 18 6.95 -10.89 4.40
C HIS A 18 7.66 -9.91 3.46
N SER A 19 8.80 -9.32 3.86
CA SER A 19 9.49 -8.32 3.03
C SER A 19 10.17 -8.92 1.80
N HIS A 20 10.52 -10.21 1.81
CA HIS A 20 11.12 -10.86 0.64
C HIS A 20 10.04 -11.23 -0.39
N PHE A 21 8.91 -11.75 0.08
CA PHE A 21 7.81 -12.21 -0.78
C PHE A 21 7.19 -11.11 -1.66
N LEU A 22 7.16 -9.86 -1.19
CA LEU A 22 6.56 -8.74 -1.95
C LEU A 22 7.17 -8.60 -3.35
N THR A 23 8.50 -8.62 -3.45
CA THR A 23 9.22 -8.39 -4.71
C THR A 23 9.42 -9.65 -5.54
N ASP A 24 9.04 -10.82 -5.03
CA ASP A 24 9.19 -12.11 -5.72
C ASP A 24 8.05 -12.32 -6.74
N VAL A 25 6.92 -11.67 -6.52
CA VAL A 25 5.80 -11.61 -7.46
C VAL A 25 6.05 -10.49 -8.47
N LYS A 26 5.49 -10.59 -9.69
CA LYS A 26 5.56 -9.49 -10.67
C LYS A 26 4.55 -8.40 -10.31
N ALA A 27 4.92 -7.14 -10.52
CA ALA A 27 4.05 -5.99 -10.25
C ALA A 27 2.68 -6.08 -10.99
N THR A 28 2.68 -6.62 -12.20
CA THR A 28 1.46 -6.83 -12.99
C THR A 28 0.49 -7.80 -12.32
N VAL A 29 0.98 -8.85 -11.67
CA VAL A 29 0.13 -9.81 -10.95
C VAL A 29 -0.56 -9.11 -9.78
N TYR A 30 0.14 -8.28 -9.02
CA TYR A 30 -0.50 -7.47 -7.97
C TYR A 30 -1.54 -6.51 -8.55
N ALA A 31 -1.24 -5.86 -9.66
CA ALA A 31 -2.18 -4.96 -10.32
C ALA A 31 -3.46 -5.69 -10.77
N GLU A 32 -3.32 -6.89 -11.34
CA GLU A 32 -4.44 -7.76 -11.72
C GLU A 32 -5.28 -8.18 -10.52
N GLN A 33 -4.66 -8.65 -9.44
CA GLN A 33 -5.40 -9.06 -8.24
C GLN A 33 -6.14 -7.89 -7.59
N LEU A 34 -5.52 -6.69 -7.55
CA LEU A 34 -6.17 -5.47 -7.07
C LEU A 34 -7.32 -5.03 -7.98
N ALA A 35 -7.19 -5.20 -9.30
CA ALA A 35 -8.26 -4.91 -10.24
C ALA A 35 -9.45 -5.85 -10.06
N LEU A 36 -9.21 -7.15 -9.87
CA LEU A 36 -10.27 -8.12 -9.59
C LEU A 36 -11.00 -7.82 -8.28
N LEU A 37 -10.25 -7.48 -7.23
CA LEU A 37 -10.83 -7.11 -5.94
C LEU A 37 -11.72 -5.85 -6.06
N ASN A 38 -11.24 -4.81 -6.74
CA ASN A 38 -12.01 -3.58 -6.95
C ASN A 38 -13.23 -3.82 -7.83
N ALA A 39 -13.12 -4.60 -8.91
CA ALA A 39 -14.25 -4.90 -9.78
C ALA A 39 -15.38 -5.60 -9.00
N ALA A 40 -15.02 -6.51 -8.08
CA ALA A 40 -15.99 -7.15 -7.20
C ALA A 40 -16.62 -6.16 -6.21
N ALA A 41 -15.86 -5.18 -5.71
CA ALA A 41 -16.37 -4.15 -4.81
C ALA A 41 -17.34 -3.19 -5.52
N PHE A 42 -16.93 -2.64 -6.66
CA PHE A 42 -17.76 -1.72 -7.46
C PHE A 42 -19.02 -2.39 -8.02
N GLY A 43 -18.93 -3.66 -8.45
CA GLY A 43 -20.09 -4.39 -8.98
C GLY A 43 -21.12 -4.78 -7.92
N CYS A 44 -20.73 -4.76 -6.63
CA CYS A 44 -21.61 -5.09 -5.52
C CYS A 44 -22.34 -3.86 -4.95
N SER A 45 -21.84 -2.65 -5.21
CA SER A 45 -22.46 -1.41 -4.77
C SER A 45 -23.72 -1.12 -5.58
N ASP A 46 -24.87 -1.02 -4.92
CA ASP A 46 -26.11 -0.63 -5.58
C ASP A 46 -26.02 0.86 -5.98
N ILE A 47 -26.56 1.23 -7.14
CA ILE A 47 -26.63 2.63 -7.57
C ILE A 47 -27.40 3.47 -6.54
N SER A 48 -28.32 2.84 -5.81
CA SER A 48 -29.07 3.45 -4.70
C SER A 48 -28.18 3.94 -3.57
N ASP A 49 -27.00 3.34 -3.36
CA ASP A 49 -26.01 3.75 -2.34
C ASP A 49 -25.21 5.01 -2.74
N LEU A 50 -25.28 5.42 -4.01
CA LEU A 50 -24.66 6.66 -4.50
C LEU A 50 -25.51 7.90 -4.21
N GLY A 51 -26.79 7.72 -3.90
CA GLY A 51 -27.73 8.78 -3.60
C GLY A 51 -27.95 8.90 -2.09
N ILE A 52 -27.46 9.98 -1.51
CA ILE A 52 -27.68 10.49 -0.13
C ILE A 52 -26.44 10.30 0.78
N SER A 53 -25.96 11.45 1.27
CA SER A 53 -24.86 11.61 2.23
C SER A 53 -25.04 10.69 3.44
N LEU A 54 -24.12 9.76 3.62
CA LEU A 54 -24.06 8.90 4.81
C LEU A 54 -22.71 9.10 5.53
N PRO A 55 -22.70 9.27 6.87
CA PRO A 55 -21.49 9.06 7.69
C PRO A 55 -20.96 7.61 7.61
N GLU A 56 -21.66 6.74 6.88
CA GLU A 56 -21.37 5.34 6.56
C GLU A 56 -20.39 5.17 5.38
N ALA A 57 -19.99 6.25 4.70
CA ALA A 57 -18.99 6.23 3.64
C ALA A 57 -17.59 5.72 4.11
N GLU A 58 -17.29 5.76 5.42
CA GLU A 58 -16.10 5.12 6.00
C GLU A 58 -16.19 3.58 6.01
N GLN A 59 -17.38 3.01 5.82
CA GLN A 59 -17.65 1.56 5.85
C GLN A 59 -17.94 0.97 4.47
N SER A 60 -18.02 1.81 3.42
CA SER A 60 -18.12 1.28 2.06
C SER A 60 -16.90 0.42 1.73
N LEU A 61 -17.11 -0.67 1.00
CA LEU A 61 -16.03 -1.59 0.63
C LEU A 61 -14.92 -0.87 -0.14
N ASP A 62 -15.27 0.14 -0.94
CA ASP A 62 -14.33 0.98 -1.68
C ASP A 62 -13.45 1.83 -0.74
N SER A 63 -14.03 2.42 0.31
CA SER A 63 -13.29 3.21 1.30
C SER A 63 -12.38 2.32 2.16
N VAL A 64 -12.90 1.17 2.59
CA VAL A 64 -12.14 0.18 3.36
C VAL A 64 -10.97 -0.38 2.57
N THR A 65 -11.17 -0.73 1.29
CA THR A 65 -10.10 -1.22 0.41
C THR A 65 -9.04 -0.16 0.16
N PHE A 66 -9.43 1.09 -0.09
CA PHE A 66 -8.51 2.22 -0.26
C PHE A 66 -7.64 2.41 0.99
N LYS A 67 -8.26 2.49 2.17
CA LYS A 67 -7.57 2.69 3.45
C LYS A 67 -6.62 1.53 3.75
N HIS A 68 -7.07 0.30 3.54
CA HIS A 68 -6.25 -0.88 3.78
C HIS A 68 -5.04 -0.95 2.84
N LEU A 69 -5.22 -0.69 1.55
CA LEU A 69 -4.15 -0.69 0.55
C LEU A 69 -3.12 0.41 0.85
N SER A 70 -3.59 1.62 1.18
CA SER A 70 -2.72 2.74 1.54
C SER A 70 -1.90 2.42 2.79
N GLU A 71 -2.55 1.90 3.83
CA GLU A 71 -1.89 1.56 5.08
C GLU A 71 -0.93 0.37 4.93
N TRP A 72 -1.29 -0.65 4.16
CA TRP A 72 -0.42 -1.77 3.83
C TRP A 72 0.86 -1.30 3.14
N THR A 73 0.73 -0.38 2.17
CA THR A 73 1.87 0.22 1.46
C THR A 73 2.81 0.92 2.45
N VAL A 74 2.28 1.81 3.30
CA VAL A 74 3.07 2.54 4.31
C VAL A 74 3.77 1.57 5.26
N ARG A 75 3.02 0.63 5.85
CA ARG A 75 3.57 -0.34 6.81
C ARG A 75 4.65 -1.21 6.19
N THR A 76 4.45 -1.67 4.96
CA THR A 76 5.41 -2.55 4.26
C THR A 76 6.72 -1.83 3.96
N ILE A 77 6.66 -0.55 3.60
CA ILE A 77 7.85 0.28 3.41
C ILE A 77 8.55 0.52 4.76
N LEU A 78 7.82 0.95 5.79
CA LEU A 78 8.40 1.28 7.09
C LEU A 78 8.94 0.07 7.86
N ALA A 79 8.37 -1.13 7.66
CA ALA A 79 8.83 -2.36 8.31
C ALA A 79 10.23 -2.78 7.83
N GLN A 80 10.66 -2.34 6.65
CA GLN A 80 11.98 -2.64 6.13
C GLN A 80 13.01 -1.65 6.70
N SER A 81 13.85 -2.11 7.61
CA SER A 81 14.84 -1.28 8.31
C SER A 81 16.00 -0.83 7.39
N CYS A 82 16.43 -1.68 6.46
CA CYS A 82 17.54 -1.37 5.55
C CYS A 82 17.11 -0.35 4.48
N PRO A 83 17.74 0.84 4.37
CA PRO A 83 17.36 1.86 3.39
C PRO A 83 17.42 1.39 1.93
N LYS A 84 18.39 0.52 1.60
CA LYS A 84 18.53 -0.05 0.25
C LYS A 84 17.38 -0.98 -0.10
N LEU A 85 16.99 -1.88 0.82
CA LEU A 85 15.86 -2.79 0.61
C LEU A 85 14.53 -2.03 0.64
N ARG A 86 14.43 -1.01 1.51
CA ARG A 86 13.25 -0.15 1.57
C ARG A 86 13.04 0.63 0.26
N ALA A 87 14.13 1.11 -0.35
CA ALA A 87 14.07 1.74 -1.67
C ALA A 87 13.59 0.75 -2.75
N ARG A 88 13.98 -0.52 -2.68
CA ARG A 88 13.43 -1.56 -3.57
C ARG A 88 11.93 -1.71 -3.40
N ASN A 89 11.42 -1.68 -2.17
CA ASN A 89 9.97 -1.74 -1.91
C ASN A 89 9.25 -0.51 -2.49
N VAL A 90 9.80 0.70 -2.30
CA VAL A 90 9.25 1.94 -2.89
C VAL A 90 9.19 1.84 -4.42
N SER A 91 10.32 1.51 -5.04
CA SER A 91 10.39 1.31 -6.49
C SER A 91 9.38 0.28 -6.98
N TYR A 92 9.19 -0.81 -6.23
CA TYR A 92 8.25 -1.86 -6.59
C TYR A 92 6.79 -1.40 -6.50
N PHE A 93 6.42 -0.60 -5.49
CA PHE A 93 5.09 0.02 -5.42
C PHE A 93 4.84 1.01 -6.57
N ILE A 94 5.87 1.75 -7.01
CA ILE A 94 5.78 2.61 -8.20
C ILE A 94 5.51 1.75 -9.46
N ASP A 95 6.18 0.61 -9.60
CA ASP A 95 5.96 -0.31 -10.72
C ASP A 95 4.54 -0.93 -10.69
N ILE A 96 4.00 -1.22 -9.49
CA ILE A 96 2.60 -1.65 -9.33
C ILE A 96 1.65 -0.52 -9.75
N ALA A 97 1.88 0.72 -9.30
CA ALA A 97 1.05 1.87 -9.67
C ALA A 97 1.05 2.10 -11.20
N ALA A 98 2.22 2.01 -11.85
CA ALA A 98 2.32 2.09 -13.30
C ALA A 98 1.54 0.97 -14.02
N SER A 99 1.55 -0.25 -13.47
CA SER A 99 0.78 -1.38 -14.01
C SER A 99 -0.73 -1.16 -13.83
N LEU A 100 -1.16 -0.66 -12.66
CA LEU A 100 -2.56 -0.30 -12.38
C LEU A 100 -3.06 0.81 -13.32
N HIS A 101 -2.20 1.78 -13.65
CA HIS A 101 -2.49 2.84 -14.60
C HIS A 101 -2.82 2.28 -16.00
N GLN A 102 -1.99 1.35 -16.48
CA GLN A 102 -2.20 0.66 -17.76
C GLN A 102 -3.50 -0.14 -17.77
N MET A 103 -3.87 -0.74 -16.63
CA MET A 103 -5.11 -1.49 -16.45
C MET A 103 -6.35 -0.61 -16.20
N ARG A 104 -6.21 0.72 -16.20
CA ARG A 104 -7.26 1.68 -15.86
C ARG A 104 -7.85 1.51 -14.44
N ASN A 105 -7.13 0.85 -13.53
CA ASN A 105 -7.55 0.72 -12.13
C ASN A 105 -7.08 1.93 -11.30
N MET A 106 -7.76 3.06 -11.49
CA MET A 106 -7.40 4.33 -10.86
C MET A 106 -7.57 4.30 -9.33
N HIS A 107 -8.55 3.55 -8.80
CA HIS A 107 -8.82 3.51 -7.36
C HIS A 107 -7.62 2.97 -6.57
N SER A 108 -7.10 1.81 -6.98
CA SER A 108 -5.90 1.23 -6.35
C SER A 108 -4.63 2.02 -6.66
N GLU A 109 -4.52 2.61 -7.85
CA GLU A 109 -3.38 3.46 -8.21
C GLU A 109 -3.30 4.65 -7.25
N VAL A 110 -4.39 5.38 -7.06
CA VAL A 110 -4.46 6.55 -6.17
C VAL A 110 -4.22 6.14 -4.72
N ALA A 111 -4.69 4.98 -4.27
CA ALA A 111 -4.40 4.48 -2.92
C ALA A 111 -2.88 4.32 -2.68
N ILE A 112 -2.18 3.66 -3.61
CA ILE A 112 -0.72 3.48 -3.52
C ILE A 112 0.00 4.83 -3.59
N LEU A 113 -0.38 5.71 -4.52
CA LEU A 113 0.24 7.03 -4.63
C LEU A 113 0.01 7.88 -3.38
N SER A 114 -1.19 7.86 -2.81
CA SER A 114 -1.50 8.59 -1.57
C SER A 114 -0.62 8.12 -0.39
N ALA A 115 -0.34 6.81 -0.31
CA ALA A 115 0.58 6.26 0.66
C ALA A 115 2.03 6.71 0.42
N LEU A 116 2.50 6.72 -0.83
CA LEU A 116 3.86 7.16 -1.17
C LEU A 116 4.09 8.65 -0.89
N TYR A 117 3.07 9.49 -1.13
CA TYR A 117 3.12 10.93 -0.82
C TYR A 117 2.75 11.26 0.64
N SER A 118 2.41 10.27 1.45
CA SER A 118 2.13 10.51 2.86
C SER A 118 3.41 10.91 3.62
N ALA A 119 3.25 11.81 4.60
CA ALA A 119 4.33 12.30 5.45
C ALA A 119 5.29 11.22 6.01
N PRO A 120 4.85 10.02 6.47
CA PRO A 120 5.78 8.98 6.93
C PRO A 120 6.73 8.44 5.85
N ILE A 121 6.34 8.46 4.58
CA ILE A 121 7.16 7.94 3.47
C ILE A 121 7.97 9.06 2.83
N GLU A 122 7.37 10.21 2.56
CA GLU A 122 8.00 11.34 1.88
C GLU A 122 9.25 11.89 2.63
N ARG A 123 9.25 11.80 3.95
CA ARG A 123 10.37 12.23 4.81
C ARG A 123 11.61 11.34 4.72
N LEU A 124 11.52 10.15 4.12
CA LEU A 124 12.59 9.15 4.09
C LEU A 124 13.68 9.47 3.05
N LYS A 125 14.35 10.62 3.16
CA LYS A 125 15.28 11.14 2.13
C LYS A 125 16.38 10.16 1.74
N GLY A 126 16.95 9.40 2.69
CA GLY A 126 17.97 8.38 2.41
C GLY A 126 17.45 7.13 1.68
N THR A 127 16.13 6.95 1.59
CA THR A 127 15.46 5.91 0.80
C THR A 127 15.22 6.42 -0.62
N TRP A 128 14.63 7.61 -0.76
CA TRP A 128 14.34 8.24 -2.04
C TRP A 128 15.60 8.51 -2.87
N SER A 129 16.72 8.87 -2.24
CA SER A 129 18.00 9.05 -2.95
C SER A 129 18.56 7.76 -3.57
N ARG A 130 18.03 6.60 -3.17
CA ARG A 130 18.44 5.26 -3.65
C ARG A 130 17.39 4.62 -4.55
N ASP A 131 16.24 5.25 -4.69
CA ASP A 131 15.16 4.81 -5.55
C ASP A 131 15.54 4.99 -7.03
N LYS A 132 15.17 4.03 -7.88
CA LYS A 132 15.57 4.01 -9.29
C LYS A 132 14.83 5.05 -10.14
N HIS A 133 13.61 5.42 -9.74
CA HIS A 133 12.77 6.38 -10.47
C HIS A 133 13.13 7.83 -10.11
N THR A 134 13.51 8.09 -8.85
CA THR A 134 13.94 9.43 -8.39
C THR A 134 15.21 9.90 -9.12
N ARG A 135 16.11 8.96 -9.45
CA ARG A 135 17.39 9.26 -10.11
C ARG A 135 17.24 9.78 -11.54
N ALA A 136 16.08 9.58 -12.18
CA ALA A 136 15.79 10.09 -13.52
C ALA A 136 15.38 11.57 -13.53
N SER A 137 14.80 12.09 -12.43
CA SER A 137 14.30 13.47 -12.37
C SER A 137 15.34 14.51 -11.98
N SER A 138 16.51 14.09 -11.47
CA SER A 138 17.63 15.00 -11.11
C SER A 138 18.69 15.14 -12.22
N ALA A 139 18.42 14.60 -13.41
CA ALA A 139 19.30 14.69 -14.58
C ALA A 139 18.75 15.60 -15.69
N ILE A 140 17.70 16.39 -15.39
CA ILE A 140 17.12 17.43 -16.26
C ILE A 140 17.26 18.77 -15.54
#